data_AF-A0A1V6CEW1-F1
#
_entry.id   AF-A0A1V6CEW1-F1
#
_cell.length_a   1.000
_cell.length_b   1.000
_cell.length_c   1.000
_cell.angle_alpha   90.00
_cell.angle_beta   90.00
_cell.angle_gamma   90.00
#
_symmetry.space_group_name_H-M   'P 1'
#
loop_
_entity.id
_entity.type
_entity.pdbx_description
1 polymer ?
#
loop_
_entity_poly.entity_id
_entity_poly.type
_entity_poly.pdbx_seq_one_letter_code
_entity_poly.pdbx_strand_id
1 'polypeptide(L)'
;MPAGEYTGNIKISGTGVEKYNIALKVRVANFRIEPKNPVLVDGWTKPHEGESYLKDFVEHGMNVWPGDITKEEMEKLGIKQVRLSAWSADKAKEFVEHVKSLGLDYNDYFVSVLDEPGGKTETELKPLIDIAKAIKKVDPKVRISFNPGESAALPTFQILAPYCDFWIPAVQHVFSPYYDNPKKKEIYLNKPWMWYTTPCLWDKVARDPGIRIAPSQPGNCVGVAFFALNYPWRDQWDTAYEHVRAASTMGAVMSRHGPVSSIIWEEIREAAQTANLAMMVREKLKVKTFDEVKDPEIQKLIKEGTDRDLIQWLEK
;
A
#
# COMPACT_ATOMS: atom_id res chain seq x y z
N MET A 1 17.34 -0.48 -20.63
CA MET A 1 17.40 -0.58 -22.10
C MET A 1 17.08 0.79 -22.68
N PRO A 2 17.69 1.19 -23.80
CA PRO A 2 17.27 2.39 -24.53
C PRO A 2 15.79 2.32 -24.96
N ALA A 3 15.20 3.45 -25.28
CA ALA A 3 13.87 3.50 -25.87
C ALA A 3 13.87 2.87 -27.27
N GLY A 4 12.80 2.17 -27.63
CA GLY A 4 12.66 1.57 -28.95
C GLY A 4 11.83 0.29 -28.98
N GLU A 5 11.75 -0.28 -30.17
CA GLU A 5 11.09 -1.56 -30.43
C GLU A 5 12.11 -2.69 -30.39
N TYR A 6 11.79 -3.74 -29.64
CA TYR A 6 12.62 -4.92 -29.47
C TYR A 6 11.85 -6.15 -29.91
N THR A 7 12.55 -7.10 -30.52
CA THR A 7 11.98 -8.40 -30.87
C THR A 7 12.84 -9.51 -30.32
N GLY A 8 12.21 -10.52 -29.72
CA GLY A 8 12.87 -11.71 -29.20
C GLY A 8 12.09 -12.97 -29.57
N ASN A 9 12.67 -14.13 -29.30
CA ASN A 9 11.98 -15.41 -29.48
C ASN A 9 12.14 -16.25 -28.21
N ILE A 10 11.03 -16.72 -27.65
CA ILE A 10 11.02 -17.75 -26.61
C ILE A 10 10.97 -19.10 -27.32
N LYS A 11 11.91 -19.98 -26.97
CA LYS A 11 11.91 -21.37 -27.43
C LYS A 11 11.45 -22.28 -26.30
N ILE A 12 10.42 -23.08 -26.57
CA ILE A 12 9.93 -24.10 -25.65
C ILE A 12 10.25 -25.46 -26.28
N SER A 13 10.94 -26.32 -25.54
CA SER A 13 11.33 -27.66 -26.01
C SER A 13 11.44 -28.65 -24.86
N GLY A 14 11.17 -29.92 -25.13
CA GLY A 14 11.33 -31.02 -24.18
C GLY A 14 11.36 -32.38 -24.87
N THR A 15 11.76 -33.42 -24.14
CA THR A 15 11.77 -34.80 -24.67
C THR A 15 10.36 -35.25 -25.01
N GLY A 16 10.12 -35.67 -26.26
CA GLY A 16 8.80 -36.12 -26.72
C GLY A 16 7.76 -35.00 -26.89
N VAL A 17 8.17 -33.73 -26.81
CA VAL A 17 7.29 -32.56 -27.00
C VAL A 17 7.73 -31.79 -28.25
N GLU A 18 6.76 -31.34 -29.04
CA GLU A 18 6.99 -30.48 -30.19
C GLU A 18 7.69 -29.18 -29.76
N LYS A 19 8.63 -28.70 -30.58
CA LYS A 19 9.34 -27.45 -30.31
C LYS A 19 8.47 -26.26 -30.74
N TYR A 20 8.18 -25.35 -29.80
CA TYR A 20 7.47 -24.11 -30.09
C TYR A 20 8.43 -22.92 -30.08
N ASN A 21 8.25 -22.00 -31.04
CA ASN A 21 8.90 -20.70 -31.04
C ASN A 21 7.82 -19.62 -30.92
N ILE A 22 7.89 -18.82 -29.86
CA ILE A 22 6.98 -17.70 -29.61
C ILE A 22 7.74 -16.40 -29.87
N ALA A 23 7.32 -15.64 -30.88
CA ALA A 23 7.88 -14.32 -31.15
C ALA A 23 7.34 -13.31 -30.13
N LEU A 24 8.24 -12.60 -29.47
CA LEU A 24 7.93 -11.50 -28.55
C LEU A 24 8.29 -10.17 -29.21
N LYS A 25 7.42 -9.18 -29.03
CA LYS A 25 7.67 -7.78 -29.38
C LYS A 25 7.48 -6.94 -28.13
N VAL A 26 8.48 -6.11 -27.81
CA VAL A 26 8.48 -5.27 -26.61
C VAL A 26 8.83 -3.85 -27.03
N ARG A 27 7.97 -2.89 -26.68
CA ARG A 27 8.23 -1.46 -26.81
C ARG A 27 8.73 -0.91 -25.49
N VAL A 28 9.86 -0.21 -25.52
CA VAL A 28 10.40 0.51 -24.36
C VAL A 28 10.17 2.01 -24.56
N ALA A 29 9.41 2.61 -23.65
CA ALA A 29 9.15 4.06 -23.63
C ALA A 29 10.43 4.86 -23.36
N ASN A 30 10.44 6.14 -23.73
CA ASN A 30 11.59 7.04 -23.55
C ASN A 30 11.68 7.70 -22.16
N PHE A 31 10.91 7.22 -21.19
CA PHE A 31 10.88 7.71 -19.82
C PHE A 31 10.85 6.54 -18.83
N ARG A 32 11.09 6.84 -17.55
CA ARG A 32 10.98 5.87 -16.45
C ARG A 32 9.75 6.15 -15.61
N ILE A 33 9.19 5.10 -15.02
CA ILE A 33 8.08 5.22 -14.06
C ILE A 33 8.65 5.75 -12.74
N GLU A 34 8.65 7.08 -12.59
CA GLU A 34 9.22 7.79 -11.45
C GLU A 34 8.33 8.98 -11.05
N PRO A 35 7.09 8.73 -10.55
CA PRO A 35 6.27 9.81 -10.02
C PRO A 35 6.94 10.45 -8.79
N LYS A 36 6.72 11.74 -8.58
CA LYS A 36 7.21 12.46 -7.39
C LYS A 36 6.55 11.93 -6.12
N ASN A 37 5.27 11.57 -6.20
CA ASN A 37 4.48 10.99 -5.14
C ASN A 37 3.94 9.64 -5.61
N PRO A 38 4.74 8.55 -5.50
CA PRO A 38 4.27 7.22 -5.87
C PRO A 38 3.10 6.80 -4.98
N VAL A 39 2.26 5.91 -5.50
CA VAL A 39 1.23 5.24 -4.70
C VAL A 39 1.92 4.47 -3.57
N LEU A 40 1.47 4.69 -2.34
CA LEU A 40 1.96 3.97 -1.18
C LEU A 40 1.36 2.56 -1.14
N VAL A 41 2.20 1.55 -0.91
CA VAL A 41 1.79 0.15 -0.81
C VAL A 41 2.37 -0.43 0.49
N ASP A 42 1.49 -0.76 1.45
CA ASP A 42 1.82 -1.30 2.77
C ASP A 42 1.34 -2.76 2.91
N GLY A 43 2.23 -3.66 3.33
CA GLY A 43 1.93 -5.08 3.50
C GLY A 43 1.58 -5.50 4.92
N TRP A 44 1.53 -4.55 5.86
CA TRP A 44 1.44 -4.69 7.33
C TRP A 44 2.53 -5.54 8.01
N THR A 45 3.15 -6.47 7.29
CA THR A 45 4.24 -7.33 7.71
C THR A 45 5.51 -7.01 6.92
N LYS A 46 6.66 -7.31 7.51
CA LYS A 46 7.95 -7.24 6.82
C LYS A 46 8.08 -8.41 5.83
N PRO A 47 8.88 -8.29 4.76
CA PRO A 47 9.27 -9.45 3.98
C PRO A 47 10.08 -10.43 4.84
N HIS A 48 10.33 -11.64 4.33
CA HIS A 48 11.27 -12.56 4.96
C HIS A 48 12.66 -11.93 5.14
N GLU A 49 13.44 -12.43 6.10
CA GLU A 49 14.78 -11.92 6.36
C GLU A 49 15.74 -12.19 5.20
N GLY A 50 16.65 -11.24 4.94
CA GLY A 50 17.72 -11.36 3.94
C GLY A 50 17.66 -10.27 2.86
N GLU A 51 18.82 -9.88 2.36
CA GLU A 51 18.95 -8.80 1.37
C GLU A 51 18.17 -9.07 0.07
N SER A 52 18.09 -10.33 -0.37
CA SER A 52 17.33 -10.72 -1.56
C SER A 52 15.83 -10.48 -1.39
N TYR A 53 15.26 -10.75 -0.21
CA TYR A 53 13.85 -10.51 0.10
C TYR A 53 13.54 -9.03 0.28
N LEU A 54 14.47 -8.25 0.85
CA LEU A 54 14.34 -6.79 0.93
C LEU A 54 14.35 -6.16 -0.46
N LYS A 55 15.26 -6.60 -1.34
CA LYS A 55 15.32 -6.13 -2.72
C LYS A 55 14.02 -6.50 -3.46
N ASP A 56 13.58 -7.74 -3.32
CA ASP A 56 12.35 -8.23 -3.93
C ASP A 56 11.11 -7.46 -3.47
N PHE A 57 11.01 -7.13 -2.18
CA PHE A 57 9.95 -6.28 -1.62
C PHE A 57 9.86 -4.92 -2.34
N VAL A 58 10.99 -4.23 -2.49
CA VAL A 58 11.03 -2.93 -3.17
C VAL A 58 10.77 -3.05 -4.68
N GLU A 59 11.33 -4.07 -5.33
CA GLU A 59 11.12 -4.32 -6.77
C GLU A 59 9.67 -4.71 -7.11
N HIS A 60 8.89 -5.16 -6.14
CA HIS A 60 7.45 -5.41 -6.26
C HIS A 60 6.58 -4.20 -5.89
N GLY A 61 7.19 -3.01 -5.76
CA GLY A 61 6.45 -1.76 -5.56
C GLY A 61 6.07 -1.47 -4.11
N MET A 62 6.47 -2.32 -3.16
CA MET A 62 6.29 -2.03 -1.74
C MET A 62 7.21 -0.89 -1.32
N ASN A 63 6.64 0.12 -0.66
CA ASN A 63 7.36 1.33 -0.31
C ASN A 63 6.94 1.91 1.04
N VAL A 64 6.11 1.20 1.80
CA VAL A 64 5.81 1.48 3.20
C VAL A 64 6.47 0.41 4.07
N TRP A 65 7.33 0.82 4.99
CA TRP A 65 8.03 -0.09 5.90
C TRP A 65 7.33 -0.20 7.26
N PRO A 66 6.96 -1.41 7.71
CA PRO A 66 6.36 -1.59 9.03
C PRO A 66 7.43 -1.75 10.10
N GLY A 67 7.44 -0.86 11.10
CA GLY A 67 8.36 -0.86 12.23
C GLY A 67 9.64 -0.07 12.00
N ASP A 68 10.64 -0.30 12.84
CA ASP A 68 11.85 0.52 12.87
C ASP A 68 12.70 0.36 11.61
N ILE A 69 13.19 1.50 11.13
CA ILE A 69 14.21 1.68 10.10
C ILE A 69 14.79 3.08 10.26
N THR A 70 16.10 3.24 10.07
CA THR A 70 16.72 4.57 10.10
C THR A 70 16.41 5.35 8.81
N LYS A 71 16.51 6.69 8.86
CA LYS A 71 16.39 7.51 7.64
C LYS A 71 17.38 7.10 6.54
N GLU A 72 18.62 6.80 6.92
CA GLU A 72 19.66 6.38 5.97
C GLU A 72 19.28 5.06 5.28
N GLU A 73 18.80 4.06 6.03
CA GLU A 73 18.35 2.79 5.45
C GLU A 73 17.08 2.95 4.61
N MET A 74 16.13 3.79 5.06
CA MET A 74 14.92 4.12 4.32
C MET A 74 15.26 4.70 2.94
N GLU A 75 16.17 5.67 2.88
CA GLU A 75 16.64 6.29 1.64
C GLU A 75 17.40 5.30 0.75
N LYS A 76 18.30 4.51 1.35
CA LYS A 76 19.07 3.48 0.65
C LYS A 76 18.16 2.44 -0.03
N LEU A 77 17.10 2.01 0.66
CA LEU A 77 16.15 1.02 0.15
C LEU A 77 15.07 1.63 -0.75
N GLY A 78 14.98 2.97 -0.84
CA GLY A 78 13.94 3.64 -1.61
C GLY A 78 12.54 3.57 -0.98
N ILE A 79 12.46 3.25 0.32
CA ILE A 79 11.22 3.30 1.11
C ILE A 79 10.73 4.74 1.19
N LYS A 80 9.42 4.94 1.04
CA LYS A 80 8.79 6.27 0.96
C LYS A 80 8.06 6.66 2.24
N GLN A 81 7.65 5.69 3.04
CA GLN A 81 6.93 5.93 4.29
C GLN A 81 7.25 4.82 5.31
N VAL A 82 7.26 5.14 6.59
CA VAL A 82 7.42 4.22 7.71
C VAL A 82 6.16 4.19 8.54
N ARG A 83 5.60 3.01 8.76
CA ARG A 83 4.49 2.79 9.69
C ARG A 83 5.05 2.33 11.03
N LEU A 84 5.00 3.21 12.03
CA LEU A 84 5.36 2.89 13.40
C LEU A 84 4.10 2.53 14.20
N SER A 85 4.26 1.82 15.31
CA SER A 85 3.13 1.40 16.15
C SER A 85 3.30 1.89 17.58
N ALA A 86 2.23 2.45 18.15
CA ALA A 86 2.19 2.87 19.54
C ALA A 86 1.09 2.13 20.30
N TRP A 87 1.46 1.58 21.46
CA TRP A 87 0.61 0.68 22.25
C TRP A 87 0.33 1.16 23.67
N SER A 88 1.01 2.23 24.14
CA SER A 88 0.90 2.69 25.52
C SER A 88 1.08 4.20 25.65
N ALA A 89 0.19 4.84 26.42
CA ALA A 89 0.26 6.27 26.71
C ALA A 89 1.42 6.62 27.64
N ASP A 90 1.73 5.74 28.61
CA ASP A 90 2.79 5.96 29.60
C ASP A 90 4.20 5.93 28.97
N LYS A 91 4.31 5.32 27.78
CA LYS A 91 5.53 5.21 27.00
C LYS A 91 5.66 6.29 25.92
N ALA A 92 4.77 7.27 25.87
CA ALA A 92 4.77 8.29 24.81
C ALA A 92 6.09 9.07 24.70
N LYS A 93 6.72 9.43 25.83
CA LYS A 93 8.00 10.16 25.81
C LYS A 93 9.13 9.30 25.22
N GLU A 94 9.28 8.08 25.75
CA GLU A 94 10.28 7.11 25.26
C GLU A 94 10.07 6.81 23.77
N PHE A 95 8.81 6.64 23.36
CA PHE A 95 8.46 6.43 21.95
C PHE A 95 8.90 7.61 21.07
N VAL A 96 8.56 8.85 21.42
CA VAL A 96 8.94 10.03 20.62
C VAL A 96 10.46 10.22 20.57
N GLU A 97 11.16 9.98 21.68
CA GLU A 97 12.63 10.01 21.72
C GLU A 97 13.23 8.93 20.81
N HIS A 98 12.65 7.74 20.80
CA HIS A 98 13.05 6.65 19.91
C HIS A 98 12.87 7.01 18.43
N VAL A 99 11.71 7.54 18.04
CA VAL A 99 11.46 7.99 16.65
C VAL A 99 12.47 9.05 16.21
N LYS A 100 12.82 10.00 17.10
CA LYS A 100 13.87 11.00 16.82
C LYS A 100 15.24 10.36 16.64
N SER A 101 15.53 9.28 17.38
CA SER A 101 16.81 8.56 17.25
C SER A 101 16.97 7.84 15.90
N LEU A 102 15.86 7.48 15.24
CA LEU A 102 15.85 6.93 13.88
C LEU A 102 16.19 7.98 12.80
N GLY A 103 16.21 9.27 13.15
CA GLY A 103 16.51 10.36 12.22
C GLY A 103 15.39 10.68 11.22
N LEU A 104 14.17 10.18 11.45
CA LEU A 104 13.02 10.36 10.56
C LEU A 104 12.42 11.78 10.68
N ASP A 105 12.14 12.42 9.55
CA ASP A 105 11.31 13.62 9.49
C ASP A 105 9.83 13.26 9.67
N TYR A 106 9.00 14.22 10.09
CA TYR A 106 7.57 13.98 10.28
C TYR A 106 6.85 13.49 9.01
N ASN A 107 7.35 13.80 7.82
CA ASN A 107 6.77 13.31 6.57
C ASN A 107 7.18 11.86 6.26
N ASP A 108 8.25 11.34 6.86
CA ASP A 108 8.75 9.99 6.61
C ASP A 108 7.91 8.94 7.31
N TYR A 109 7.15 9.28 8.36
CA TYR A 109 6.37 8.29 9.10
C TYR A 109 4.95 8.71 9.46
N PHE A 110 4.16 7.71 9.84
CA PHE A 110 2.93 7.86 10.61
C PHE A 110 2.88 6.79 11.71
N VAL A 111 2.12 7.05 12.77
CA VAL A 111 2.06 6.21 13.97
C VAL A 111 0.68 5.59 14.08
N SER A 112 0.56 4.29 13.80
CA SER A 112 -0.66 3.52 14.05
C SER A 112 -0.85 3.34 15.55
N VAL A 113 -1.96 3.84 16.09
CA VAL A 113 -2.30 3.72 17.51
C VAL A 113 -3.26 2.55 17.71
N LEU A 114 -2.79 1.52 18.40
CA LEU A 114 -3.49 0.23 18.52
C LEU A 114 -3.96 -0.30 17.16
N ASP A 115 -4.79 -1.34 17.19
CA ASP A 115 -5.32 -1.99 16.00
C ASP A 115 -6.85 -1.87 15.96
N GLU A 116 -7.38 -1.67 14.75
CA GLU A 116 -8.79 -1.78 14.38
C GLU A 116 -9.81 -1.15 15.36
N PRO A 117 -9.77 0.17 15.61
CA PRO A 117 -10.76 0.80 16.47
C PRO A 117 -12.20 0.59 15.97
N GLY A 118 -13.04 0.06 16.86
CA GLY A 118 -14.47 -0.22 16.61
C GLY A 118 -15.45 0.44 17.59
N GLY A 119 -14.95 1.09 18.66
CA GLY A 119 -15.76 1.73 19.68
C GLY A 119 -16.63 2.87 19.12
N LYS A 120 -17.80 3.11 19.72
CA LYS A 120 -18.80 4.09 19.28
C LYS A 120 -18.96 5.26 20.26
N THR A 121 -18.30 5.17 21.41
CA THR A 121 -18.30 6.18 22.47
C THR A 121 -16.88 6.57 22.86
N GLU A 122 -16.71 7.75 23.48
CA GLU A 122 -15.40 8.18 23.98
C GLU A 122 -14.83 7.22 25.03
N THR A 123 -15.69 6.62 25.86
CA THR A 123 -15.29 5.64 26.87
C THR A 123 -14.68 4.39 26.23
N GLU A 124 -15.32 3.85 25.19
CA GLU A 124 -14.80 2.67 24.47
C GLU A 124 -13.50 2.97 23.72
N LEU A 125 -13.36 4.20 23.20
CA LEU A 125 -12.18 4.65 22.45
C LEU A 125 -11.10 5.27 23.34
N LYS A 126 -11.31 5.33 24.65
CA LYS A 126 -10.43 5.99 25.61
C LYS A 126 -8.97 5.53 25.49
N PRO A 127 -8.65 4.22 25.35
CA PRO A 127 -7.26 3.79 25.21
C PRO A 127 -6.56 4.40 24.00
N LEU A 128 -7.23 4.48 22.85
CA LEU A 128 -6.69 5.10 21.64
C LEU A 128 -6.49 6.61 21.81
N ILE A 129 -7.48 7.28 22.40
CA ILE A 129 -7.46 8.72 22.64
C ILE A 129 -6.33 9.09 23.61
N ASP A 130 -6.14 8.32 24.68
CA ASP A 130 -5.11 8.57 25.68
C ASP A 130 -3.70 8.44 25.07
N ILE A 131 -3.45 7.41 24.25
CA ILE A 131 -2.17 7.23 23.56
C ILE A 131 -1.90 8.40 22.62
N ALA A 132 -2.87 8.77 21.77
CA ALA A 132 -2.71 9.87 20.82
C ALA A 132 -2.45 11.20 21.54
N LYS A 133 -3.21 11.50 22.62
CA LYS A 133 -3.00 12.70 23.44
C LYS A 133 -1.64 12.70 24.12
N ALA A 134 -1.20 11.58 24.67
CA ALA A 134 0.09 11.47 25.34
C ALA A 134 1.24 11.74 24.36
N ILE A 135 1.19 11.15 23.16
CA ILE A 135 2.18 11.40 22.11
C ILE A 135 2.17 12.87 21.67
N LYS A 136 0.99 13.42 21.34
CA LYS A 136 0.85 14.82 20.92
C LYS A 136 1.27 15.83 21.98
N LYS A 137 1.16 15.47 23.28
CA LYS A 137 1.65 16.29 24.39
C LYS A 137 3.18 16.36 24.43
N VAL A 138 3.87 15.28 24.06
CA VAL A 138 5.34 15.27 23.95
C VAL A 138 5.79 15.99 22.68
N ASP A 139 5.12 15.73 21.56
CA ASP A 139 5.42 16.37 20.28
C ASP A 139 4.16 16.46 19.39
N PRO A 140 3.58 17.67 19.20
CA PRO A 140 2.32 17.83 18.47
C PRO A 140 2.43 17.57 16.97
N LYS A 141 3.65 17.52 16.42
CA LYS A 141 3.89 17.29 14.98
C LYS A 141 3.89 15.81 14.59
N VAL A 142 3.97 14.90 15.55
CA VAL A 142 3.88 13.45 15.30
C VAL A 142 2.57 13.13 14.57
N ARG A 143 2.62 12.44 13.43
CA ARG A 143 1.44 12.08 12.63
C ARG A 143 0.80 10.81 13.18
N ILE A 144 -0.40 10.94 13.75
CA ILE A 144 -1.15 9.82 14.29
C ILE A 144 -2.02 9.20 13.20
N SER A 145 -2.10 7.88 13.19
CA SER A 145 -2.92 7.10 12.29
C SER A 145 -3.85 6.17 13.06
N PHE A 146 -5.05 5.99 12.51
CA PHE A 146 -5.99 4.96 12.95
C PHE A 146 -6.44 4.14 11.74
N ASN A 147 -6.62 2.85 11.96
CA ASN A 147 -7.13 1.90 10.97
C ASN A 147 -8.51 1.33 11.35
N PRO A 148 -9.61 2.11 11.36
CA PRO A 148 -10.91 1.59 11.80
C PRO A 148 -11.33 0.33 11.03
N GLY A 149 -11.52 -0.77 11.78
CA GLY A 149 -11.85 -2.08 11.24
C GLY A 149 -13.35 -2.28 11.00
N GLU A 150 -13.77 -3.52 10.71
CA GLU A 150 -15.16 -3.87 10.37
C GLU A 150 -16.21 -3.35 11.35
N SER A 151 -15.92 -3.36 12.64
CA SER A 151 -16.86 -2.94 13.68
C SER A 151 -17.05 -1.42 13.78
N ALA A 152 -16.22 -0.61 13.11
CA ALA A 152 -16.27 0.84 13.19
C ALA A 152 -17.55 1.45 12.59
N ALA A 153 -18.05 2.51 13.22
CA ALA A 153 -19.21 3.25 12.77
C ALA A 153 -18.90 4.75 12.63
N LEU A 154 -19.83 5.55 12.10
CA LEU A 154 -19.62 7.00 11.98
C LEU A 154 -19.15 7.67 13.30
N PRO A 155 -19.70 7.34 14.48
CA PRO A 155 -19.17 7.86 15.75
C PRO A 155 -17.69 7.57 15.98
N THR A 156 -17.19 6.40 15.57
CA THR A 156 -15.77 6.04 15.66
C THR A 156 -14.90 7.06 14.93
N PHE A 157 -15.26 7.37 13.68
CA PHE A 157 -14.54 8.36 12.87
C PHE A 157 -14.64 9.76 13.47
N GLN A 158 -15.83 10.17 13.93
CA GLN A 158 -16.05 11.50 14.51
C GLN A 158 -15.24 11.73 15.78
N ILE A 159 -15.19 10.74 16.67
CA ILE A 159 -14.48 10.81 17.96
C ILE A 159 -12.96 10.84 17.75
N LEU A 160 -12.43 10.03 16.81
CA LEU A 160 -11.00 9.93 16.56
C LEU A 160 -10.46 11.05 15.64
N ALA A 161 -11.31 11.69 14.83
CA ALA A 161 -10.91 12.71 13.85
C ALA A 161 -10.04 13.86 14.40
N PRO A 162 -10.27 14.41 15.60
CA PRO A 162 -9.43 15.46 16.16
C PRO A 162 -7.99 15.02 16.45
N TYR A 163 -7.75 13.72 16.59
CA TYR A 163 -6.44 13.16 16.93
C TYR A 163 -5.74 12.50 15.74
N CYS A 164 -6.46 12.28 14.64
CA CYS A 164 -5.98 11.54 13.47
C CYS A 164 -5.34 12.48 12.43
N ASP A 165 -4.15 12.17 11.93
CA ASP A 165 -3.49 12.88 10.82
C ASP A 165 -3.46 12.05 9.53
N PHE A 166 -3.63 10.73 9.63
CA PHE A 166 -3.53 9.78 8.53
C PHE A 166 -4.57 8.66 8.70
N TRP A 167 -5.40 8.42 7.70
CA TRP A 167 -6.47 7.41 7.81
C TRP A 167 -6.15 6.13 7.05
N ILE A 168 -6.44 4.98 7.68
CA ILE A 168 -6.33 3.66 7.05
C ILE A 168 -7.62 2.84 7.28
N PRO A 169 -8.81 3.33 6.89
CA PRO A 169 -10.03 2.56 7.04
C PRO A 169 -9.96 1.22 6.31
N ALA A 170 -10.62 0.22 6.87
CA ALA A 170 -10.84 -1.03 6.16
C ALA A 170 -11.68 -0.81 4.89
N VAL A 171 -11.40 -1.61 3.85
CA VAL A 171 -11.93 -1.50 2.48
C VAL A 171 -13.45 -1.32 2.40
N GLN A 172 -14.22 -1.96 3.28
CA GLN A 172 -15.67 -1.85 3.33
C GLN A 172 -16.13 -0.42 3.64
N HIS A 173 -15.42 0.35 4.46
CA HIS A 173 -15.76 1.76 4.74
C HIS A 173 -15.52 2.70 3.54
N VAL A 174 -14.90 2.18 2.47
CA VAL A 174 -14.65 2.91 1.23
C VAL A 174 -15.63 2.48 0.14
N PHE A 175 -15.77 1.17 -0.08
CA PHE A 175 -16.45 0.62 -1.27
C PHE A 175 -17.74 -0.14 -0.99
N SER A 176 -18.02 -0.56 0.24
CA SER A 176 -19.24 -1.34 0.52
C SER A 176 -20.46 -0.43 0.61
N PRO A 177 -21.55 -0.68 -0.14
CA PRO A 177 -22.77 0.12 -0.05
C PRO A 177 -23.45 0.05 1.32
N TYR A 178 -23.13 -0.96 2.14
CA TYR A 178 -23.67 -1.14 3.50
C TYR A 178 -22.91 -0.35 4.56
N TYR A 179 -21.66 0.00 4.27
CA TYR A 179 -20.79 0.79 5.14
C TYR A 179 -20.56 2.20 4.60
N ASP A 180 -20.99 2.44 3.35
CA ASP A 180 -20.96 3.71 2.66
C ASP A 180 -21.77 4.72 3.44
N ASN A 181 -21.03 5.60 4.09
CA ASN A 181 -21.59 6.73 4.78
C ASN A 181 -20.82 7.93 4.25
N PRO A 182 -21.43 8.73 3.35
CA PRO A 182 -20.80 9.94 2.83
C PRO A 182 -20.22 10.83 3.94
N LYS A 183 -20.83 10.85 5.13
CA LYS A 183 -20.32 11.58 6.30
C LYS A 183 -19.00 11.03 6.85
N LYS A 184 -18.72 9.72 6.73
CA LYS A 184 -17.39 9.16 7.05
C LYS A 184 -16.36 9.68 6.05
N LYS A 185 -16.68 9.67 4.75
CA LYS A 185 -15.81 10.17 3.68
C LYS A 185 -15.44 11.64 3.89
N GLU A 186 -16.41 12.49 4.25
CA GLU A 186 -16.16 13.90 4.60
C GLU A 186 -15.09 14.09 5.70
N ILE A 187 -14.93 13.11 6.60
CA ILE A 187 -13.95 13.16 7.69
C ILE A 187 -12.53 12.83 7.21
N TYR A 188 -12.37 11.78 6.39
CA TYR A 188 -11.03 11.28 6.04
C TYR A 188 -10.49 11.81 4.71
N LEU A 189 -11.32 12.15 3.73
CA LEU A 189 -10.86 12.50 2.37
C LEU A 189 -9.95 13.74 2.31
N ASN A 190 -10.08 14.65 3.29
CA ASN A 190 -9.28 15.88 3.36
C ASN A 190 -7.89 15.66 3.99
N LYS A 191 -7.64 14.49 4.59
CA LYS A 191 -6.35 14.10 5.16
C LYS A 191 -5.72 13.02 4.28
N PRO A 192 -4.39 12.81 4.32
CA PRO A 192 -3.79 11.65 3.69
C PRO A 192 -4.50 10.37 4.13
N TRP A 193 -4.94 9.57 3.18
CA TRP A 193 -5.63 8.32 3.49
C TRP A 193 -5.27 7.21 2.49
N MET A 194 -5.27 5.99 3.00
CA MET A 194 -5.28 4.76 2.20
C MET A 194 -6.35 3.83 2.78
N TRP A 195 -6.60 2.69 2.16
CA TRP A 195 -7.46 1.67 2.76
C TRP A 195 -6.68 0.38 2.91
N TYR A 196 -7.08 -0.46 3.87
CA TYR A 196 -6.53 -1.80 3.97
C TYR A 196 -7.55 -2.87 3.61
N THR A 197 -7.08 -3.94 3.00
CA THR A 197 -7.85 -5.16 2.72
C THR A 197 -7.36 -6.32 3.60
N THR A 198 -8.23 -7.29 3.85
CA THR A 198 -7.90 -8.52 4.59
C THR A 198 -8.06 -9.73 3.66
N PRO A 199 -7.24 -9.85 2.58
CA PRO A 199 -7.36 -10.89 1.55
C PRO A 199 -7.28 -12.34 2.05
N CYS A 200 -7.06 -12.54 3.35
CA CYS A 200 -6.90 -13.82 4.02
C CYS A 200 -8.19 -14.36 4.68
N LEU A 201 -9.21 -13.51 4.89
CA LEU A 201 -10.43 -13.86 5.59
C LEU A 201 -11.63 -13.49 4.71
N TRP A 202 -12.27 -14.48 4.09
CA TRP A 202 -13.44 -14.34 3.20
C TRP A 202 -13.25 -13.59 1.88
N ASP A 203 -12.20 -12.77 1.76
CA ASP A 203 -11.77 -12.12 0.52
C ASP A 203 -11.14 -13.15 -0.42
N LYS A 204 -11.98 -13.73 -1.27
CA LYS A 204 -11.63 -14.77 -2.23
C LYS A 204 -10.64 -14.22 -3.26
N VAL A 205 -9.49 -14.88 -3.40
CA VAL A 205 -8.46 -14.69 -4.44
C VAL A 205 -8.06 -13.22 -4.60
N ALA A 206 -7.02 -12.82 -3.88
CA ALA A 206 -6.49 -11.46 -3.91
C ALA A 206 -5.92 -11.10 -5.30
N ARG A 207 -6.78 -10.79 -6.25
CA ARG A 207 -6.41 -10.17 -7.52
C ARG A 207 -6.48 -8.67 -7.28
N ASP A 208 -5.31 -8.06 -7.11
CA ASP A 208 -5.07 -6.64 -6.87
C ASP A 208 -5.83 -6.06 -5.62
N PRO A 209 -5.14 -5.68 -4.53
CA PRO A 209 -5.76 -5.05 -3.36
C PRO A 209 -6.34 -3.63 -3.63
N GLY A 210 -6.48 -3.27 -4.91
CA GLY A 210 -6.97 -2.00 -5.41
C GLY A 210 -5.85 -0.99 -5.65
N ILE A 211 -4.59 -1.44 -5.77
CA ILE A 211 -3.44 -0.58 -6.04
C ILE A 211 -3.70 0.23 -7.31
N ARG A 212 -4.19 -0.42 -8.37
CA ARG A 212 -4.47 0.22 -9.66
C ARG A 212 -5.43 1.39 -9.54
N ILE A 213 -6.41 1.33 -8.65
CA ILE A 213 -7.48 2.33 -8.55
C ILE A 213 -7.15 3.49 -7.60
N ALA A 214 -6.09 3.39 -6.79
CA ALA A 214 -5.68 4.44 -5.84
C ALA A 214 -5.54 5.84 -6.48
N PRO A 215 -4.93 6.00 -7.67
CA PRO A 215 -4.81 7.31 -8.32
C PRO A 215 -6.15 7.97 -8.69
N SER A 216 -7.23 7.20 -8.75
CA SER A 216 -8.58 7.67 -9.11
C SER A 216 -9.51 7.85 -7.91
N GLN A 217 -9.03 7.58 -6.70
CA GLN A 217 -9.84 7.79 -5.50
C GLN A 217 -9.96 9.28 -5.15
N PRO A 218 -11.10 9.70 -4.58
CA PRO A 218 -11.34 11.11 -4.24
C PRO A 218 -10.43 11.60 -3.11
N GLY A 219 -10.33 12.92 -3.00
CA GLY A 219 -9.56 13.59 -1.96
C GLY A 219 -8.07 13.24 -2.00
N ASN A 220 -7.45 13.19 -0.82
CA ASN A 220 -6.02 12.95 -0.65
C ASN A 220 -5.72 11.45 -0.44
N CYS A 221 -6.19 10.62 -1.37
CA CYS A 221 -5.84 9.21 -1.37
C CYS A 221 -4.38 9.03 -1.79
N VAL A 222 -3.59 8.36 -0.94
CA VAL A 222 -2.15 8.20 -1.12
C VAL A 222 -1.72 6.76 -1.38
N GLY A 223 -2.60 5.77 -1.21
CA GLY A 223 -2.17 4.38 -1.32
C GLY A 223 -3.19 3.33 -0.92
N VAL A 224 -2.68 2.12 -0.75
CA VAL A 224 -3.39 0.96 -0.22
C VAL A 224 -2.52 0.19 0.76
N ALA A 225 -3.17 -0.60 1.60
CA ALA A 225 -2.55 -1.53 2.51
C ALA A 225 -3.22 -2.92 2.40
N PHE A 226 -2.55 -3.96 2.87
CA PHE A 226 -3.15 -5.27 3.02
C PHE A 226 -2.55 -5.99 4.22
N PHE A 227 -3.35 -6.83 4.87
CA PHE A 227 -3.10 -7.32 6.22
C PHE A 227 -1.79 -8.11 6.42
N ALA A 228 -1.37 -8.92 5.44
CA ALA A 228 -0.13 -9.69 5.56
C ALA A 228 0.46 -10.07 4.21
N LEU A 229 1.79 -9.91 4.07
CA LEU A 229 2.56 -10.50 2.98
C LEU A 229 2.75 -12.00 3.15
N ASN A 230 3.03 -12.41 4.38
CA ASN A 230 3.41 -13.77 4.73
C ASN A 230 2.98 -14.09 6.17
N TYR A 231 2.64 -15.35 6.41
CA TYR A 231 2.32 -15.87 7.74
C TYR A 231 3.49 -16.72 8.24
N PRO A 232 4.24 -16.26 9.26
CA PRO A 232 5.48 -16.93 9.68
C PRO A 232 5.25 -18.29 10.37
N TRP A 233 4.01 -18.59 10.79
CA TRP A 233 3.64 -19.87 11.39
C TRP A 233 3.15 -20.91 10.37
N ARG A 234 3.32 -20.66 9.07
CA ARG A 234 2.89 -21.57 7.99
C ARG A 234 4.04 -21.88 7.05
N ASP A 235 4.18 -23.14 6.66
CA ASP A 235 4.99 -23.50 5.50
C ASP A 235 4.26 -23.05 4.23
N GLN A 236 4.83 -22.06 3.54
CA GLN A 236 4.26 -21.50 2.31
C GLN A 236 4.28 -22.51 1.14
N TRP A 237 5.09 -23.58 1.23
CA TRP A 237 5.10 -24.69 0.28
C TRP A 237 4.09 -25.79 0.62
N ASP A 238 3.56 -25.81 1.84
CA ASP A 238 2.53 -26.78 2.25
C ASP A 238 1.14 -26.30 1.80
N THR A 239 0.75 -26.78 0.63
CA THR A 239 -0.56 -26.54 0.01
C THR A 239 -1.61 -27.58 0.44
N ALA A 240 -1.26 -28.59 1.23
CA ALA A 240 -2.14 -29.70 1.60
C ALA A 240 -2.87 -29.47 2.94
N TYR A 241 -2.30 -28.68 3.87
CA TYR A 241 -2.84 -28.45 5.21
C TYR A 241 -3.31 -27.00 5.45
N GLU A 242 -4.23 -26.53 4.62
CA GLU A 242 -4.84 -25.20 4.79
C GLU A 242 -5.89 -25.21 5.93
N HIS A 243 -5.47 -25.02 7.18
CA HIS A 243 -6.40 -24.84 8.31
C HIS A 243 -7.25 -23.56 8.19
N VAL A 244 -6.83 -22.62 7.34
CA VAL A 244 -7.63 -21.51 6.83
C VAL A 244 -7.73 -21.71 5.31
N ARG A 245 -8.89 -22.14 4.80
CA ARG A 245 -9.15 -22.53 3.39
C ARG A 245 -8.86 -21.46 2.32
N ALA A 246 -8.24 -20.33 2.67
CA ALA A 246 -8.15 -19.14 1.83
C ALA A 246 -6.93 -18.23 2.12
N ALA A 247 -5.96 -18.62 2.93
CA ALA A 247 -4.84 -17.74 3.29
C ALA A 247 -3.70 -17.81 2.27
N SER A 248 -3.85 -17.13 1.13
CA SER A 248 -2.80 -16.98 0.11
C SER A 248 -1.66 -16.10 0.62
N THR A 249 -0.42 -16.50 0.37
CA THR A 249 0.76 -15.65 0.53
C THR A 249 0.70 -14.53 -0.51
N MET A 250 0.58 -13.28 -0.06
CA MET A 250 0.59 -12.11 -0.95
C MET A 250 2.01 -11.78 -1.42
N GLY A 251 3.00 -11.97 -0.53
CA GLY A 251 4.41 -11.75 -0.79
C GLY A 251 5.14 -12.97 -1.36
N ALA A 252 6.44 -12.83 -1.56
CA ALA A 252 7.31 -13.89 -2.03
C ALA A 252 7.30 -15.14 -1.12
N VAL A 253 7.42 -16.30 -1.76
CA VAL A 253 7.56 -17.59 -1.10
C VAL A 253 9.04 -17.79 -0.73
N MET A 254 9.29 -18.27 0.50
CA MET A 254 10.65 -18.53 0.97
C MET A 254 11.29 -19.70 0.23
N SER A 255 12.55 -19.63 -0.19
CA SER A 255 13.26 -20.78 -0.75
C SER A 255 14.75 -20.74 -0.43
N ARG A 256 15.43 -21.88 -0.55
CA ARG A 256 16.89 -21.96 -0.38
C ARG A 256 17.69 -21.12 -1.38
N HIS A 257 17.06 -20.64 -2.45
CA HIS A 257 17.69 -19.84 -3.51
C HIS A 257 17.26 -18.37 -3.49
N GLY A 258 16.52 -17.95 -2.46
CA GLY A 258 15.95 -16.60 -2.36
C GLY A 258 14.44 -16.57 -2.68
N PRO A 259 13.88 -15.37 -2.90
CA PRO A 259 12.45 -15.19 -3.11
C PRO A 259 11.97 -15.91 -4.37
N VAL A 260 10.82 -16.56 -4.26
CA VAL A 260 10.06 -17.08 -5.40
C VAL A 260 8.77 -16.28 -5.50
N SER A 261 8.61 -15.50 -6.58
CA SER A 261 7.39 -14.73 -6.82
C SER A 261 6.18 -15.65 -7.03
N SER A 262 5.07 -15.31 -6.38
CA SER A 262 3.76 -15.85 -6.72
C SER A 262 3.15 -15.03 -7.87
N ILE A 263 2.09 -15.55 -8.51
CA ILE A 263 1.33 -14.78 -9.51
C ILE A 263 0.80 -13.48 -8.90
N ILE A 264 0.24 -13.56 -7.68
CA ILE A 264 -0.31 -12.41 -6.96
C ILE A 264 0.78 -11.36 -6.69
N TRP A 265 2.01 -11.80 -6.40
CA TRP A 265 3.12 -10.90 -6.15
C TRP A 265 3.52 -10.12 -7.40
N GLU A 266 3.60 -10.79 -8.55
CA GLU A 266 3.83 -10.12 -9.85
C GLU A 266 2.65 -9.23 -10.26
N GLU A 267 1.41 -9.61 -9.94
CA GLU A 267 0.22 -8.75 -10.15
C GLU A 267 0.30 -7.47 -9.30
N ILE A 268 0.80 -7.55 -8.05
CA ILE A 268 1.06 -6.37 -7.21
C ILE A 268 2.10 -5.45 -7.86
N ARG A 269 3.20 -6.01 -8.39
CA ARG A 269 4.23 -5.25 -9.11
C ARG A 269 3.64 -4.52 -10.32
N GLU A 270 2.89 -5.22 -11.16
CA GLU A 270 2.25 -4.66 -12.35
C GLU A 270 1.27 -3.55 -11.95
N ALA A 271 0.38 -3.81 -11.00
CA ALA A 271 -0.61 -2.83 -10.52
C ALA A 271 0.05 -1.57 -9.95
N ALA A 272 1.16 -1.70 -9.20
CA ALA A 272 1.93 -0.57 -8.68
C ALA A 272 2.59 0.24 -9.81
N GLN A 273 3.13 -0.41 -10.83
CA GLN A 273 3.71 0.26 -12.00
C GLN A 273 2.65 1.04 -12.78
N THR A 274 1.50 0.42 -13.08
CA THR A 274 0.38 1.08 -13.76
C THR A 274 -0.18 2.24 -12.94
N ALA A 275 -0.36 2.05 -11.64
CA ALA A 275 -0.84 3.11 -10.75
C ALA A 275 0.12 4.30 -10.72
N ASN A 276 1.43 4.06 -10.71
CA ASN A 276 2.44 5.10 -10.77
C ASN A 276 2.48 5.82 -12.13
N LEU A 277 2.21 5.15 -13.24
CA LEU A 277 1.97 5.81 -14.54
C LEU A 277 0.77 6.76 -14.45
N ALA A 278 -0.34 6.33 -13.86
CA ALA A 278 -1.52 7.18 -13.65
C ALA A 278 -1.24 8.37 -12.70
N MET A 279 -0.37 8.18 -11.69
CA MET A 279 0.12 9.29 -10.86
C MET A 279 0.95 10.30 -11.67
N MET A 280 1.84 9.84 -12.55
CA MET A 280 2.60 10.74 -13.43
C MET A 280 1.68 11.56 -14.35
N VAL A 281 0.54 11.01 -14.80
CA VAL A 281 -0.48 11.77 -15.53
C VAL A 281 -1.03 12.91 -14.67
N ARG A 282 -1.44 12.63 -13.42
CA ARG A 282 -1.90 13.66 -12.46
C ARG A 282 -0.84 14.73 -12.21
N GLU A 283 0.42 14.33 -12.04
CA GLU A 283 1.53 15.25 -11.80
C GLU A 283 1.82 16.15 -13.00
N LYS A 284 1.72 15.62 -14.22
CA LYS A 284 1.87 16.40 -15.46
C LYS A 284 0.76 17.43 -15.64
N LEU A 285 -0.46 17.11 -15.18
CA LEU A 285 -1.58 18.05 -15.09
C LEU A 285 -1.46 19.06 -13.94
N LYS A 286 -0.48 18.88 -13.03
CA LYS A 286 -0.25 19.71 -11.83
C LYS A 286 -1.45 19.73 -10.88
N VAL A 287 -2.22 18.65 -10.84
CA VAL A 287 -3.33 18.48 -9.90
C VAL A 287 -2.89 17.74 -8.64
N LYS A 288 -3.45 18.11 -7.49
CA LYS A 288 -3.15 17.44 -6.21
C LYS A 288 -4.04 16.23 -5.99
N THR A 289 -5.33 16.32 -6.32
CA THR A 289 -6.32 15.24 -6.11
C THR A 289 -6.94 14.82 -7.44
N PHE A 290 -7.60 13.66 -7.45
CA PHE A 290 -8.33 13.22 -8.64
C PHE A 290 -9.53 14.14 -8.96
N ASP A 291 -10.18 14.70 -7.94
CA ASP A 291 -11.34 15.60 -8.09
C ASP A 291 -11.03 16.90 -8.84
N GLU A 292 -9.74 17.27 -8.89
CA GLU A 292 -9.25 18.44 -9.64
C GLU A 292 -9.14 18.18 -11.15
N VAL A 293 -9.11 16.92 -11.60
CA VAL A 293 -9.12 16.56 -13.03
C VAL A 293 -10.50 16.84 -13.60
N LYS A 294 -10.62 17.79 -14.54
CA LYS A 294 -11.92 18.22 -15.10
C LYS A 294 -12.27 17.59 -16.44
N ASP A 295 -11.27 17.12 -17.18
CA ASP A 295 -11.47 16.47 -18.47
C ASP A 295 -11.94 15.01 -18.25
N PRO A 296 -13.16 14.64 -18.70
CA PRO A 296 -13.71 13.29 -18.52
C PRO A 296 -12.88 12.19 -19.19
N GLU A 297 -12.22 12.47 -20.32
CA GLU A 297 -11.39 11.49 -21.01
C GLU A 297 -10.09 11.23 -20.23
N ILE A 298 -9.55 12.27 -19.58
CA ILE A 298 -8.38 12.13 -18.70
C ILE A 298 -8.76 11.44 -17.38
N GLN A 299 -9.94 11.74 -16.83
CA GLN A 299 -10.46 10.99 -15.68
C GLN A 299 -10.56 9.50 -16.00
N LYS A 300 -11.12 9.17 -17.18
CA LYS A 300 -11.22 7.80 -17.66
C LYS A 300 -9.85 7.16 -17.88
N LEU A 301 -8.89 7.88 -18.47
CA LEU A 301 -7.52 7.42 -18.66
C LEU A 301 -6.85 7.06 -17.33
N ILE A 302 -6.92 7.94 -16.33
CA ILE A 302 -6.33 7.69 -15.00
C ILE A 302 -6.99 6.48 -14.33
N LYS A 303 -8.32 6.38 -14.42
CA LYS A 303 -9.10 5.34 -13.74
C LYS A 303 -9.00 3.96 -14.40
N GLU A 304 -9.06 3.91 -15.73
CA GLU A 304 -9.33 2.69 -16.49
C GLU A 304 -8.28 2.42 -17.60
N GLY A 305 -7.40 3.38 -17.89
CA GLY A 305 -6.40 3.25 -18.94
C GLY A 305 -5.44 2.08 -18.71
N THR A 306 -5.09 1.40 -19.80
CA THR A 306 -4.03 0.38 -19.78
C THR A 306 -2.65 1.03 -19.69
N ASP A 307 -1.60 0.25 -19.40
CA ASP A 307 -0.21 0.71 -19.49
C ASP A 307 0.09 1.40 -20.81
N ARG A 308 -0.41 0.82 -21.92
CA ARG A 308 -0.24 1.37 -23.25
C ARG A 308 -0.87 2.77 -23.37
N ASP A 309 -2.10 2.94 -22.89
CA ASP A 309 -2.82 4.20 -22.99
C ASP A 309 -2.11 5.30 -22.17
N LEU A 310 -1.67 4.95 -20.96
CA LEU A 310 -0.97 5.85 -20.05
C LEU A 310 0.41 6.26 -20.61
N ILE A 311 1.18 5.29 -21.10
CA ILE A 311 2.48 5.53 -21.74
C ILE A 311 2.31 6.45 -22.96
N GLN A 312 1.37 6.13 -23.86
CA GLN A 312 1.13 6.94 -25.05
C GLN A 312 0.71 8.37 -24.73
N TRP A 313 0.01 8.59 -23.61
CA TRP A 313 -0.33 9.94 -23.17
C TRP A 313 0.88 10.67 -22.59
N LEU A 314 1.70 9.98 -21.78
CA LEU A 314 2.87 10.57 -21.13
C LEU A 314 3.98 10.96 -22.11
N GLU A 315 4.09 10.27 -23.25
CA GLU A 315 5.07 10.55 -24.31
C GLU A 315 4.76 11.79 -25.15
N LYS A 316 3.52 12.31 -25.09
CA LYS A 316 3.12 13.55 -25.79
C LYS A 316 3.59 14.79 -25.06
#